data_AF-A0A2T5LKC5-F1
#
_entry.id   AF-A0A2T5LKC5-F1
#
_cell.length_a   1.000
_cell.length_b   1.000
_cell.length_c   1.000
_cell.angle_alpha   90.00
_cell.angle_beta   90.00
_cell.angle_gamma   90.00
#
_symmetry.space_group_name_H-M   'P 1'
#
loop_
_entity.id
_entity.type
_entity.pdbx_description
1 polymer ?
#
loop_
_entity_poly.entity_id
_entity_poly.type
_entity_poly.pdbx_seq_one_letter_code
_entity_poly.pdbx_strand_id
1 'polypeptide(L)'
;MLEDGPSGQGAVDEPVPDAEAPKVAGVKIPAWFDEVRKLGLGLKSLFGAQLRLASAELGLARSGITLMLFMGLAAIVFAVALGFTLLALAGWGLAQWFGSWAWALTALAGVQLALLIVAILVFRRAMHWLTLPASRGELASLVREAARQGKAEGELKAED
;
A
#
# COMPACT_ATOMS: atom_id res chain seq x y z
N MET A 1 12.96 65.05 -25.13
CA MET A 1 12.12 65.46 -23.99
C MET A 1 12.89 65.09 -22.74
N LEU A 2 13.44 66.10 -22.03
CA LEU A 2 14.08 65.94 -20.72
C LEU A 2 12.99 66.06 -19.67
N GLU A 3 12.95 65.14 -18.71
CA GLU A 3 12.26 65.30 -17.42
C GLU A 3 13.31 65.21 -16.31
N ASP A 4 13.39 66.27 -15.51
CA ASP A 4 14.10 66.36 -14.24
C ASP A 4 13.20 65.85 -13.09
N GLY A 5 13.77 65.15 -12.12
CA GLY A 5 13.15 65.00 -10.79
C GLY A 5 13.91 64.06 -9.85
N PRO A 6 14.04 64.36 -8.54
CA PRO A 6 15.34 64.33 -7.87
C PRO A 6 15.51 63.30 -6.73
N SER A 7 16.78 62.95 -6.51
CA SER A 7 17.49 62.59 -5.26
C SER A 7 16.70 61.99 -4.08
N GLY A 8 16.83 60.68 -3.90
CA GLY A 8 16.74 60.01 -2.60
C GLY A 8 18.09 59.42 -2.22
N GLN A 9 18.91 60.16 -1.47
CA GLN A 9 20.03 59.62 -0.70
C GLN A 9 19.47 58.95 0.57
N GLY A 10 19.96 57.75 0.90
CA GLY A 10 19.71 57.16 2.21
C GLY A 10 20.31 55.76 2.35
N ALA A 11 21.42 55.70 3.08
CA ALA A 11 21.98 54.53 3.77
C ALA A 11 22.62 53.42 2.92
N VAL A 12 23.92 53.57 2.72
CA VAL A 12 24.85 52.43 2.85
C VAL A 12 24.89 52.11 4.35
N ASP A 13 24.58 50.88 4.75
CA ASP A 13 25.15 50.24 5.94
C ASP A 13 24.92 48.71 5.92
N GLU A 14 26.05 48.03 5.79
CA GLU A 14 26.49 46.71 6.29
C GLU A 14 25.63 45.41 6.20
N PRO A 15 26.28 44.27 5.90
CA PRO A 15 25.68 42.95 5.98
C PRO A 15 25.70 42.45 7.43
N VAL A 16 24.55 42.37 8.08
CA VAL A 16 24.46 41.72 9.40
C VAL A 16 24.47 40.19 9.24
N PRO A 17 25.40 39.49 9.91
CA PRO A 17 25.60 38.07 9.80
C PRO A 17 24.64 37.28 10.73
N ASP A 18 24.50 36.00 10.42
CA ASP A 18 24.08 34.93 11.34
C ASP A 18 22.63 34.94 11.84
N ALA A 19 21.69 34.70 10.93
CA ALA A 19 20.49 33.95 11.28
C ALA A 19 20.80 32.45 11.15
N GLU A 20 21.42 31.89 12.18
CA GLU A 20 21.54 30.44 12.40
C GLU A 20 20.13 29.83 12.39
N ALA A 21 19.72 29.32 11.22
CA ALA A 21 18.54 28.48 11.13
C ALA A 21 18.79 27.25 12.02
N PRO A 22 17.87 26.86 12.92
CA PRO A 22 18.07 25.70 13.75
C PRO A 22 18.23 24.50 12.82
N LYS A 23 19.43 23.92 12.80
CA LYS A 23 19.67 22.61 12.20
C LYS A 23 18.77 21.63 12.94
N VAL A 24 17.58 21.43 12.39
CA VAL A 24 16.69 20.35 12.80
C VAL A 24 17.54 19.11 12.68
N ALA A 25 17.91 18.54 13.82
CA ALA A 25 18.69 17.31 13.88
C ALA A 25 17.86 16.24 13.17
N GLY A 26 18.12 16.08 11.88
CA GLY A 26 17.49 15.11 11.04
C GLY A 26 17.79 13.76 11.66
N VAL A 27 16.75 13.12 12.17
CA VAL A 27 16.78 11.69 12.48
C VAL A 27 17.43 11.03 11.27
N LYS A 28 18.61 10.44 11.47
CA LYS A 28 19.39 9.81 10.39
C LYS A 28 18.58 8.60 9.91
N ILE A 29 17.70 8.83 8.95
CA ILE A 29 16.98 7.75 8.28
C ILE A 29 18.06 6.94 7.53
N PRO A 30 18.18 5.63 7.77
CA PRO A 30 19.20 4.81 7.12
C PRO A 30 19.03 4.83 5.59
N ALA A 31 20.12 4.98 4.84
CA ALA A 31 20.08 5.09 3.37
C ALA A 31 19.40 3.88 2.68
N TRP A 32 19.47 2.68 3.28
CA TRP A 32 18.80 1.48 2.77
C TRP A 32 17.26 1.58 2.80
N PHE A 33 16.70 2.42 3.69
CA PHE A 33 15.26 2.65 3.78
C PHE A 33 14.75 3.46 2.57
N ASP A 34 15.56 4.40 2.07
CA ASP A 34 15.22 5.18 0.88
C ASP A 34 15.32 4.34 -0.40
N GLU A 35 16.25 3.39 -0.45
CA GLU A 35 16.36 2.42 -1.55
C GLU A 35 15.13 1.50 -1.60
N VAL A 36 14.73 0.93 -0.46
CA VAL A 36 13.50 0.12 -0.36
C VAL A 36 12.25 0.95 -0.71
N ARG A 37 12.21 2.22 -0.30
CA ARG A 37 11.11 3.14 -0.63
C ARG A 37 11.03 3.44 -2.13
N LYS A 38 12.17 3.71 -2.77
CA LYS A 38 12.25 3.91 -4.24
C LYS A 38 11.89 2.64 -5.00
N LEU A 39 12.32 1.47 -4.53
CA LEU A 39 11.94 0.19 -5.10
C LEU A 39 10.43 -0.05 -5.02
N GLY A 40 9.82 0.26 -3.86
CA GLY A 40 8.37 0.19 -3.69
C GLY A 40 7.60 1.21 -4.55
N LEU A 41 8.16 2.39 -4.79
CA LEU A 41 7.57 3.41 -5.69
C LEU A 41 7.64 2.97 -7.16
N GLY A 42 8.76 2.38 -7.60
CA GLY A 42 8.91 1.85 -8.96
C GLY A 42 8.01 0.64 -9.24
N LEU A 43 7.83 -0.24 -8.25
CA LEU A 43 6.91 -1.37 -8.37
C LEU A 43 5.44 -0.91 -8.44
N LYS A 44 5.09 0.15 -7.70
CA LYS A 44 3.77 0.77 -7.74
C LYS A 44 3.44 1.38 -9.11
N SER A 45 4.41 2.02 -9.77
CA SER A 45 4.19 2.59 -11.11
C SER A 45 3.96 1.52 -12.18
N LEU A 46 4.61 0.36 -12.05
CA LEU A 46 4.44 -0.76 -12.98
C LEU A 46 3.09 -1.47 -12.78
N PHE A 47 2.68 -1.70 -11.53
CA PHE A 47 1.37 -2.29 -11.23
C PHE A 47 0.21 -1.36 -11.60
N GLY A 48 0.35 -0.05 -11.44
CA GLY A 48 -0.69 0.93 -11.80
C GLY A 48 -1.02 0.94 -13.30
N ALA A 49 -0.01 0.78 -14.15
CA ALA A 49 -0.20 0.71 -15.60
C ALA A 49 -0.90 -0.61 -16.03
N GLN A 50 -0.52 -1.74 -15.41
CA GLN A 50 -1.12 -3.04 -15.74
C GLN A 50 -2.52 -3.23 -15.16
N LEU A 51 -2.82 -2.69 -13.98
CA LEU A 51 -4.15 -2.73 -13.38
C LEU A 51 -5.19 -2.02 -14.25
N ARG A 52 -4.80 -0.93 -14.92
CA ARG A 52 -5.67 -0.14 -15.79
C ARG A 52 -6.03 -0.90 -17.08
N LEU A 53 -5.11 -1.74 -17.55
CA LEU A 53 -5.33 -2.64 -18.68
C LEU A 53 -6.15 -3.87 -18.26
N ALA A 54 -5.82 -4.47 -17.12
CA ALA A 54 -6.56 -5.58 -16.53
C ALA A 54 -8.01 -5.20 -16.21
N SER A 55 -8.28 -3.98 -15.74
CA SER A 55 -9.66 -3.50 -15.51
C SER A 55 -10.45 -3.33 -16.82
N ALA A 56 -9.79 -2.99 -17.92
CA ALA A 56 -10.43 -2.89 -19.23
C ALA A 56 -10.76 -4.27 -19.80
N GLU A 57 -9.89 -5.26 -19.57
CA GLU A 57 -10.14 -6.67 -19.93
C GLU A 57 -11.18 -7.34 -19.02
N LEU A 58 -11.27 -6.96 -17.74
CA LEU A 58 -12.26 -7.47 -16.79
C LEU A 58 -13.69 -7.09 -17.17
N GLY A 59 -13.87 -5.94 -17.85
CA GLY A 59 -15.15 -5.51 -18.40
C GLY A 59 -15.64 -6.36 -19.58
N LEU A 60 -14.71 -6.93 -20.36
CA LEU A 60 -14.98 -7.85 -21.47
C LEU A 60 -15.18 -9.30 -20.98
N ALA A 61 -14.52 -9.68 -19.90
CA ALA A 61 -14.56 -11.02 -19.31
C ALA A 61 -15.69 -11.21 -18.26
N ARG A 62 -16.80 -10.46 -18.34
CA ARG A 62 -17.91 -10.56 -17.38
C ARG A 62 -18.44 -12.00 -17.21
N SER A 63 -18.34 -12.84 -18.24
CA SER A 63 -18.67 -14.27 -18.19
C SER A 63 -17.64 -15.15 -17.45
N GLY A 64 -16.40 -14.68 -17.24
CA GLY A 64 -15.32 -15.41 -16.57
C GLY A 64 -15.16 -15.08 -15.08
N ILE A 65 -15.82 -14.02 -14.59
CA ILE A 65 -15.69 -13.56 -13.19
C ILE A 65 -16.12 -14.64 -12.20
N THR A 66 -17.21 -15.37 -12.46
CA THR A 66 -17.71 -16.41 -11.54
C THR A 66 -16.72 -17.57 -11.40
N LEU A 67 -16.11 -17.98 -12.52
CA LEU A 67 -15.10 -19.03 -12.53
C LEU A 67 -13.79 -18.56 -11.85
N MET A 68 -13.39 -17.31 -12.10
CA MET A 68 -12.22 -16.71 -11.47
C MET A 68 -12.41 -16.57 -9.95
N LEU A 69 -13.59 -16.15 -9.49
CA LEU A 69 -13.93 -16.08 -8.06
C LEU A 69 -13.95 -17.47 -7.42
N PHE A 70 -14.53 -18.46 -8.10
CA PHE A 70 -14.55 -19.84 -7.62
C PHE A 70 -13.14 -20.41 -7.50
N MET A 71 -12.29 -20.21 -8.52
CA MET A 71 -10.88 -20.61 -8.48
C MET A 71 -10.09 -19.85 -7.42
N GLY A 72 -10.34 -18.55 -7.23
CA GLY A 72 -9.73 -17.76 -6.16
C GLY A 72 -10.10 -18.28 -4.77
N LEU A 73 -11.38 -18.59 -4.54
CA LEU A 73 -11.84 -19.19 -3.29
C LEU A 73 -11.22 -20.58 -3.08
N ALA A 74 -11.24 -21.43 -4.10
CA ALA A 74 -10.61 -22.75 -4.05
C ALA A 74 -9.11 -22.63 -3.73
N ALA A 75 -8.40 -21.69 -4.39
CA ALA A 75 -6.99 -21.43 -4.14
C ALA A 75 -6.73 -21.00 -2.68
N ILE A 76 -7.57 -20.13 -2.10
CA ILE A 76 -7.45 -19.75 -0.69
C ILE A 76 -7.65 -20.96 0.22
N VAL A 77 -8.68 -21.77 -0.02
CA VAL A 77 -8.96 -22.99 0.76
C VAL A 77 -7.78 -23.96 0.68
N PHE A 78 -7.27 -24.22 -0.52
CA PHE A 78 -6.11 -25.09 -0.72
C PHE A 78 -4.83 -24.50 -0.12
N ALA A 79 -4.61 -23.19 -0.21
CA ALA A 79 -3.46 -22.54 0.41
C ALA A 79 -3.49 -22.68 1.94
N VAL A 80 -4.67 -22.53 2.55
CA VAL A 80 -4.86 -22.75 3.99
C VAL A 80 -4.61 -24.22 4.35
N ALA A 81 -5.22 -25.17 3.62
CA ALA A 81 -5.03 -26.60 3.84
C ALA A 81 -3.55 -27.01 3.71
N LEU A 82 -2.89 -26.57 2.64
CA LEU A 82 -1.46 -26.80 2.40
C LEU A 82 -0.62 -26.18 3.52
N GLY A 83 -0.96 -24.96 3.96
CA GLY A 83 -0.31 -24.30 5.09
C GLY A 83 -0.38 -25.14 6.36
N PHE A 84 -1.54 -25.71 6.70
CA PHE A 84 -1.69 -26.63 7.83
C PHE A 84 -0.87 -27.90 7.66
N THR A 85 -0.84 -28.50 6.47
CA THR A 85 -0.03 -29.69 6.20
C THR A 85 1.46 -29.40 6.38
N LEU A 86 1.95 -28.26 5.87
CA LEU A 86 3.34 -27.83 6.06
C LEU A 86 3.65 -27.54 7.53
N LEU A 87 2.73 -26.91 8.27
CA LEU A 87 2.88 -26.68 9.72
C LEU A 87 2.98 -27.99 10.50
N ALA A 88 2.15 -28.98 10.14
CA ALA A 88 2.17 -30.29 10.77
C ALA A 88 3.49 -31.03 10.49
N LEU A 89 3.97 -31.00 9.24
CA LEU A 89 5.27 -31.56 8.85
C LEU A 89 6.42 -30.88 9.59
N ALA A 90 6.40 -29.54 9.67
CA ALA A 90 7.39 -28.78 10.41
C ALA A 90 7.38 -29.12 11.90
N GLY A 91 6.19 -29.23 12.51
CA GLY A 91 6.04 -29.61 13.92
C GLY A 91 6.53 -31.02 14.21
N TRP A 92 6.20 -31.98 13.34
CA TRP A 92 6.70 -33.34 13.43
C TRP A 92 8.23 -33.39 13.31
N GLY A 93 8.81 -32.70 12.33
CA GLY A 93 10.27 -32.63 12.15
C GLY A 93 10.99 -31.98 13.33
N LEU A 94 10.46 -30.86 13.85
CA LEU A 94 11.01 -30.20 15.04
C LEU A 94 10.89 -31.07 16.29
N ALA A 95 9.80 -31.82 16.44
CA ALA A 95 9.61 -32.71 17.59
C ALA A 95 10.68 -33.82 17.63
N GLN A 96 11.09 -34.34 16.47
CA GLN A 96 12.19 -35.29 16.39
C GLN A 96 13.54 -34.63 16.75
N TRP A 97 13.75 -33.38 16.35
CA TRP A 97 15.01 -32.66 16.62
C TRP A 97 15.17 -32.24 18.08
N PHE A 98 14.11 -31.73 18.69
CA PHE A 98 14.13 -31.31 20.10
C PHE A 98 13.93 -32.47 21.08
N GLY A 99 13.53 -33.66 20.59
CA GLY A 99 13.12 -34.79 21.42
C GLY A 99 11.89 -34.50 22.30
N SER A 100 11.19 -33.39 22.04
CA SER A 100 10.07 -32.90 22.85
C SER A 100 9.05 -32.17 21.99
N TRP A 101 7.81 -32.62 22.09
CA TRP A 101 6.66 -32.01 21.42
C TRP A 101 6.37 -30.60 21.95
N ALA A 102 6.58 -30.35 23.24
CA ALA A 102 6.32 -29.05 23.85
C ALA A 102 7.21 -27.97 23.22
N TRP A 103 8.52 -28.22 23.14
CA TRP A 103 9.47 -27.27 22.55
C TRP A 103 9.24 -27.05 21.06
N ALA A 104 8.87 -28.10 20.31
CA ALA A 104 8.52 -27.98 18.90
C ALA A 104 7.31 -27.07 18.68
N LEU A 105 6.25 -27.25 19.47
CA LEU A 105 5.05 -26.42 19.41
C LEU A 105 5.33 -24.99 19.87
N THR A 106 6.15 -24.78 20.90
CA THR A 106 6.57 -23.44 21.34
C THR A 106 7.35 -22.71 20.24
N ALA A 107 8.28 -23.38 19.58
CA ALA A 107 9.05 -22.81 18.47
C ALA A 107 8.12 -22.45 17.29
N LEU A 108 7.21 -23.35 16.91
CA LEU A 108 6.19 -23.08 15.88
C LEU A 108 5.29 -21.88 16.25
N ALA A 109 4.84 -21.80 17.51
CA ALA A 109 4.05 -20.67 17.99
C ALA A 109 4.84 -19.35 17.88
N GLY A 110 6.14 -19.36 18.20
CA GLY A 110 7.03 -18.21 18.02
C GLY A 110 7.16 -17.78 16.56
N VAL A 111 7.34 -18.75 15.64
CA VAL A 111 7.36 -18.48 14.20
C VAL A 111 6.02 -17.89 13.73
N GLN A 112 4.90 -18.45 14.17
CA GLN A 112 3.57 -17.96 13.81
C GLN A 112 3.33 -16.52 14.31
N LEU A 113 3.80 -16.21 15.53
CA LEU A 113 3.74 -14.86 16.08
C LEU A 113 4.56 -13.87 15.25
N ALA A 114 5.76 -14.25 14.81
CA ALA A 114 6.59 -13.41 13.96
C ALA A 114 5.92 -13.14 12.60
N LEU A 115 5.37 -14.18 11.95
CA LEU A 115 4.61 -14.05 10.71
C LEU A 115 3.39 -13.13 10.88
N LEU A 116 2.67 -13.25 12.01
CA LEU A 116 1.54 -12.39 12.33
C LEU A 116 1.97 -10.92 12.46
N ILE A 117 3.07 -10.63 13.16
CA ILE A 117 3.59 -9.27 13.30
C ILE A 117 3.94 -8.70 11.93
N VAL A 118 4.65 -9.45 11.09
CA VAL A 118 4.98 -9.03 9.72
C VAL A 118 3.71 -8.72 8.92
N ALA A 119 2.71 -9.60 8.95
CA ALA A 119 1.43 -9.39 8.28
C ALA A 119 0.73 -8.11 8.75
N ILE A 120 0.70 -7.84 10.06
CA ILE A 120 0.13 -6.62 10.62
C ILE A 120 0.89 -5.38 10.14
N LEU A 121 2.22 -5.41 10.14
CA LEU A 121 3.03 -4.26 9.68
C LEU A 121 2.81 -3.99 8.19
N VAL A 122 2.79 -5.03 7.37
CA VAL A 122 2.49 -4.92 5.94
C VAL A 122 1.06 -4.41 5.72
N PHE A 123 0.08 -4.90 6.47
CA PHE A 123 -1.29 -4.42 6.39
C PHE A 123 -1.40 -2.94 6.78
N ARG A 124 -0.78 -2.53 7.88
CA ARG A 124 -0.71 -1.12 8.31
C ARG A 124 -0.06 -0.27 7.23
N ARG A 125 1.02 -0.77 6.62
CA ARG A 125 1.71 -0.09 5.52
C ARG A 125 0.81 0.04 4.30
N ALA A 126 0.13 -1.03 3.89
CA ALA A 126 -0.80 -1.03 2.76
C ALA A 126 -1.96 -0.04 2.99
N MET A 127 -2.56 -0.03 4.18
CA MET A 127 -3.58 0.93 4.58
C MET A 127 -3.07 2.37 4.54
N HIS A 128 -1.83 2.60 4.98
CA HIS A 128 -1.18 3.91 4.86
C HIS A 128 -0.98 4.33 3.40
N TRP A 129 -0.76 3.38 2.48
CA TRP A 129 -0.60 3.67 1.06
C TRP A 129 -1.93 3.93 0.36
N LEU A 130 -3.00 3.27 0.79
CA LEU A 130 -4.36 3.51 0.32
C LEU A 130 -4.94 4.83 0.85
N THR A 131 -4.46 5.31 2.00
CA THR A 131 -4.92 6.56 2.62
C THR A 131 -4.23 7.82 2.08
N LEU A 132 -3.21 7.69 1.23
CA LEU A 132 -2.60 8.83 0.53
C LEU A 132 -3.60 9.46 -0.47
N PRO A 133 -3.62 10.80 -0.60
CA PRO A 133 -4.72 11.59 -1.15
C PRO A 133 -5.08 11.31 -2.62
N ALA A 134 -4.17 10.72 -3.39
CA ALA A 134 -4.43 10.37 -4.80
C ALA A 134 -5.54 9.31 -4.96
N SER A 135 -5.68 8.37 -4.02
CA SER A 135 -6.68 7.31 -4.10
C SER A 135 -8.06 7.74 -3.62
N ARG A 136 -8.15 8.76 -2.75
CA ARG A 136 -9.45 9.23 -2.21
C ARG A 136 -10.30 9.95 -3.25
N GLY A 137 -9.68 10.73 -4.13
CA GLY A 137 -10.38 11.44 -5.20
C GLY A 137 -11.01 10.49 -6.22
N GLU A 138 -10.23 9.50 -6.67
CA GLU A 138 -10.70 8.49 -7.63
C GLU A 138 -11.66 7.47 -7.01
N LEU A 139 -11.46 7.04 -5.75
CA LEU A 139 -12.43 6.17 -5.08
C LEU A 139 -13.77 6.88 -4.85
N ALA A 140 -13.75 8.16 -4.50
CA ALA A 140 -14.99 8.93 -4.30
C ALA A 140 -15.75 9.15 -5.62
N SER A 141 -15.05 9.34 -6.74
CA SER A 141 -15.70 9.43 -8.06
C SER A 141 -16.24 8.07 -8.50
N LEU A 142 -15.45 6.99 -8.36
CA LEU A 142 -15.87 5.63 -8.72
C LEU A 142 -17.08 5.15 -7.89
N VAL A 143 -17.12 5.45 -6.59
CA VAL A 143 -18.27 5.13 -5.73
C VAL A 143 -19.51 5.95 -6.13
N ARG A 144 -19.35 7.22 -6.50
CA ARG A 144 -20.47 8.05 -6.97
C ARG A 144 -21.00 7.59 -8.32
N GLU A 145 -20.12 7.17 -9.22
CA GLU A 145 -20.47 6.61 -10.53
C GLU A 145 -21.16 5.26 -10.39
N ALA A 146 -20.65 4.36 -9.56
CA ALA A 146 -21.31 3.09 -9.25
C ALA A 146 -22.69 3.29 -8.60
N ALA A 147 -22.82 4.27 -7.69
CA ALA A 147 -24.10 4.60 -7.06
C ALA A 147 -25.10 5.22 -8.05
N ARG A 148 -24.64 5.95 -9.08
CA ARG A 148 -25.52 6.46 -10.15
C ARG A 148 -25.92 5.36 -11.13
N GLN A 149 -25.00 4.48 -11.51
CA GLN A 149 -25.30 3.35 -12.40
C GLN A 149 -26.26 2.35 -11.74
N GLY A 150 -26.05 2.01 -10.47
CA GLY A 150 -26.96 1.14 -9.74
C GLY A 150 -28.36 1.73 -9.52
N LYS A 151 -28.49 3.07 -9.50
CA LYS A 151 -29.80 3.74 -9.48
C LYS A 151 -30.47 3.74 -10.85
N ALA A 152 -29.72 4.03 -11.92
CA ALA A 152 -30.25 4.01 -13.28
C ALA A 152 -30.70 2.60 -13.72
N GLU A 153 -29.95 1.56 -13.37
CA GLU A 153 -30.36 0.16 -13.60
C GLU A 153 -31.56 -0.26 -12.73
N GLY A 154 -31.72 0.35 -11.54
CA GLY A 154 -32.87 0.12 -10.66
C GLY A 154 -34.16 0.79 -11.14
N GLU A 155 -34.05 1.98 -11.75
CA GLU A 155 -35.19 2.72 -12.32
C GLU A 155 -35.68 2.08 -13.62
N LEU A 156 -34.77 1.67 -14.52
CA LEU A 156 -35.13 0.95 -15.75
C LEU A 156 -35.83 -0.39 -15.50
N LYS A 157 -35.51 -1.07 -14.39
CA LYS A 157 -36.17 -2.33 -14.00
C LYS A 157 -37.50 -2.13 -13.27
N ALA A 158 -37.84 -0.91 -12.88
CA ALA A 158 -39.09 -0.57 -12.21
C ALA A 158 -40.18 -0.05 -13.18
N GLU A 159 -39.80 0.28 -14.43
CA GLU A 159 -40.72 0.71 -15.51
C GLU A 159 -41.13 -0.44 -16.47
N ASP A 160 -40.53 -1.63 -16.35
CA ASP A 160 -40.95 -2.89 -17.00
C ASP A 160 -41.90 -3.72 -16.11
#